data_AF-A0A150WSD4-F1
#
_entry.id   AF-A0A150WSD4-F1
#
_cell.length_a   1.000
_cell.length_b   1.000
_cell.length_c   1.000
_cell.angle_alpha   90.00
_cell.angle_beta   90.00
_cell.angle_gamma   90.00
#
_symmetry.space_group_name_H-M   'P 1'
#
loop_
_entity.id
_entity.type
_entity.pdbx_description
1 polymer ?
#
loop_
_entity_poly.entity_id
_entity_poly.type
_entity_poly.pdbx_seq_one_letter_code
_entity_poly.pdbx_strand_id
1 'polypeptide(L)'
;MSFWFLLQILVNLILLAGVVGLWIRLQRPPKDDPRLSKGLQLLQSKIAILEDLSDRTETQVNQLTSLLEQKVKDIQNKIQSADKQLARIDQSMEKSLEVAKIFQDRIPHEEILERQNTIKYVKAARMAHQGMGVEEIAAECPELSRGEIEFIAKVNRDQLMFCEESLPEWANTEIPEEEFSVSSLNEMGETKFSAPLQREGTDYSAVFEVPKTDQEALKKLGDAFKAACNEVKEQDEAAQQTANNVSALFSVTQNIAQNFLGEKPVAATPTAAPIAKTKPLNSNKEGVVRPVAFRRIDMTKDLE
;
A
#
# COMPACT_ATOMS: atom_id res chain seq x y z
N MET A 1 -78.23 70.60 31.11
CA MET A 1 -77.23 69.76 31.83
C MET A 1 -76.77 68.56 31.00
N SER A 2 -77.64 67.77 30.34
CA SER A 2 -77.21 66.59 29.56
C SER A 2 -76.43 66.85 28.26
N PHE A 3 -76.73 67.91 27.51
CA PHE A 3 -76.06 68.15 26.21
C PHE A 3 -74.55 68.41 26.36
N TRP A 4 -74.16 69.14 27.39
CA TRP A 4 -72.76 69.50 27.66
C TRP A 4 -71.92 68.26 28.02
N PHE A 5 -72.50 67.32 28.78
CA PHE A 5 -71.86 66.05 29.13
C PHE A 5 -71.66 65.14 27.91
N LEU A 6 -72.65 65.11 26.99
CA LEU A 6 -72.57 64.31 25.77
C LEU A 6 -71.50 64.86 24.81
N LEU A 7 -71.37 66.19 24.71
CA LEU A 7 -70.30 66.84 23.95
C LEU A 7 -68.92 66.52 24.54
N GLN A 8 -68.78 66.51 25.87
CA GLN A 8 -67.52 66.18 26.55
C GLN A 8 -67.10 64.72 26.31
N ILE A 9 -68.05 63.77 26.33
CA ILE A 9 -67.78 62.36 25.99
C ILE A 9 -67.31 62.22 24.54
N LEU A 10 -67.96 62.92 23.60
CA LEU A 10 -67.59 62.87 22.18
C LEU A 10 -66.18 63.43 21.93
N VAL A 11 -65.82 64.55 22.56
CA VAL A 11 -64.47 65.12 22.48
C VAL A 11 -63.43 64.16 23.07
N ASN A 12 -63.71 63.55 24.23
CA ASN A 12 -62.81 62.56 24.85
C ASN A 12 -62.60 61.33 23.95
N LEU A 13 -63.65 60.88 23.26
CA LEU A 13 -63.57 59.73 22.36
C LEU A 13 -62.72 60.03 21.12
N ILE A 14 -62.82 61.24 20.57
CA ILE A 14 -61.96 61.71 19.47
C ILE A 14 -60.51 61.83 19.93
N LEU A 15 -60.27 62.37 21.13
CA LEU A 15 -58.92 62.48 21.70
C LEU A 15 -58.30 61.10 21.92
N LEU A 16 -59.06 60.16 22.48
CA LEU A 16 -58.62 58.78 22.69
C LEU A 16 -58.32 58.08 21.36
N ALA A 17 -59.17 58.25 20.34
CA ALA A 17 -58.92 57.73 19.00
C ALA A 17 -57.64 58.35 18.38
N GLY A 18 -57.41 59.64 18.59
CA GLY A 18 -56.19 60.33 18.14
C GLY A 18 -54.93 59.80 18.83
N VAL A 19 -54.97 59.58 20.14
CA VAL A 19 -53.86 59.02 20.92
C VAL A 19 -53.57 57.59 20.51
N VAL A 20 -54.60 56.75 20.33
CA VAL A 20 -54.44 55.37 19.84
C VAL A 20 -53.89 55.37 18.40
N GLY A 21 -54.35 56.29 17.55
CA GLY A 21 -53.84 56.46 16.19
C GLY A 21 -52.36 56.86 16.16
N LEU A 22 -51.94 57.79 17.02
CA LEU A 22 -50.52 58.14 17.18
C LEU A 22 -49.71 56.98 17.75
N TRP A 23 -50.25 56.25 18.73
CA TRP A 23 -49.59 55.12 19.34
C TRP A 23 -49.30 54.01 18.32
N ILE A 24 -50.31 53.64 17.52
CA ILE A 24 -50.16 52.66 16.44
C ILE A 24 -49.17 53.16 15.38
N ARG A 25 -49.16 54.46 15.08
CA ARG A 25 -48.21 55.04 14.12
C ARG A 25 -46.78 55.07 14.65
N LEU A 26 -46.58 55.25 15.95
CA LEU A 26 -45.28 55.25 16.62
C LEU A 26 -44.74 53.84 16.85
N GLN A 27 -45.64 52.86 17.06
CA GLN A 27 -45.29 51.44 17.18
C GLN A 27 -45.07 50.75 15.85
N ARG A 28 -45.32 51.40 14.70
CA ARG A 28 -44.88 50.84 13.42
C ARG A 28 -43.36 50.82 13.42
N PRO A 29 -42.72 49.63 13.45
CA PRO A 29 -41.27 49.57 13.42
C PRO A 29 -40.78 50.35 12.19
N PRO A 30 -39.75 51.19 12.34
CA PRO A 30 -39.19 51.90 11.20
C PRO A 30 -38.92 50.87 10.12
N LYS A 31 -39.43 51.12 8.91
CA LYS A 31 -39.23 50.21 7.78
C LYS A 31 -37.72 50.12 7.56
N ASP A 32 -37.12 49.04 8.03
CA ASP A 32 -35.69 48.81 7.88
C ASP A 32 -35.34 48.97 6.40
N ASP A 33 -34.34 49.81 6.13
CA ASP A 33 -33.96 50.10 4.76
C ASP A 33 -33.64 48.78 4.05
N PRO A 34 -34.27 48.50 2.89
CA PRO A 34 -34.12 47.21 2.20
C PRO A 34 -32.66 46.94 1.79
N ARG A 35 -31.81 47.96 1.78
CA ARG A 35 -30.35 47.86 1.58
C ARG A 35 -29.62 47.27 2.78
N LEU A 36 -30.01 47.66 4.00
CA LEU A 36 -29.37 47.19 5.23
C LEU A 36 -29.77 45.75 5.54
N SER A 37 -31.05 45.41 5.32
CA SER A 37 -31.55 44.03 5.44
C SER A 37 -30.84 43.07 4.46
N LYS A 38 -30.68 43.47 3.19
CA LYS A 38 -29.91 42.67 2.21
C LYS A 38 -28.43 42.56 2.58
N GLY A 39 -27.81 43.63 3.10
CA GLY A 39 -26.44 43.59 3.59
C GLY A 39 -26.25 42.62 4.75
N LEU A 40 -27.17 42.62 5.72
CA LEU A 40 -27.17 41.70 6.85
C LEU A 40 -27.37 40.24 6.39
N GLN A 41 -28.28 40.00 5.45
CA GLN A 41 -28.49 38.66 4.87
C GLN A 41 -27.23 38.13 4.16
N LEU A 42 -26.51 38.98 3.43
CA LEU A 42 -25.25 38.60 2.79
C LEU A 42 -24.14 38.28 3.80
N LEU A 43 -24.10 38.99 4.93
CA LEU A 43 -23.14 38.68 5.98
C LEU A 43 -23.49 37.37 6.68
N GLN A 44 -24.77 37.14 6.97
CA GLN A 44 -25.23 35.89 7.56
C GLN A 44 -24.93 34.69 6.65
N SER A 45 -25.16 34.82 5.33
CA SER A 45 -24.82 33.76 4.38
C SER A 45 -23.30 33.54 4.27
N LYS A 46 -22.50 34.60 4.33
CA LYS A 46 -21.03 34.47 4.36
C LYS A 46 -20.52 33.83 5.64
N ILE A 47 -21.11 34.15 6.80
CA ILE A 47 -20.77 33.52 8.07
C ILE A 47 -21.11 32.02 7.99
N ALA A 48 -22.29 31.67 7.50
CA ALA A 48 -22.68 30.26 7.33
C ALA A 48 -21.75 29.50 6.37
N ILE A 49 -21.32 30.12 5.27
CA ILE A 49 -20.36 29.50 4.34
C ILE A 49 -18.97 29.36 4.96
N LEU A 50 -18.51 30.34 5.73
CA LEU A 50 -17.21 30.26 6.42
C LEU A 50 -17.23 29.23 7.54
N GLU A 51 -18.35 29.08 8.24
CA GLU A 51 -18.58 28.04 9.24
C GLU A 51 -18.52 26.65 8.59
N ASP A 52 -19.25 26.43 7.49
CA ASP A 52 -19.21 25.16 6.75
C ASP A 52 -17.81 24.83 6.19
N LEU A 53 -17.11 25.84 5.64
CA LEU A 53 -15.72 25.66 5.19
C LEU A 53 -14.75 25.39 6.35
N SER A 54 -14.99 25.99 7.51
CA SER A 54 -14.20 25.75 8.73
C SER A 54 -14.41 24.31 9.20
N ASP A 55 -15.65 23.85 9.33
CA ASP A 55 -16.00 22.48 9.74
C ASP A 55 -15.44 21.44 8.75
N ARG A 56 -15.53 21.72 7.45
CA ARG A 56 -14.95 20.86 6.42
C ARG A 56 -13.43 20.80 6.49
N THR A 57 -12.78 21.94 6.78
CA THR A 57 -11.33 21.99 6.94
C THR A 57 -10.90 21.22 8.19
N GLU A 58 -11.63 21.35 9.29
CA GLU A 58 -11.35 20.62 10.54
C GLU A 58 -11.48 19.11 10.33
N THR A 59 -12.54 18.65 9.65
CA THR A 59 -12.70 17.23 9.32
C THR A 59 -11.59 16.71 8.41
N GLN A 60 -11.15 17.48 7.41
CA GLN A 60 -10.02 17.11 6.55
C GLN A 60 -8.70 17.04 7.32
N VAL A 61 -8.42 17.97 8.23
CA VAL A 61 -7.22 17.96 9.07
C VAL A 61 -7.22 16.74 9.99
N ASN A 62 -8.37 16.38 10.56
CA ASN A 62 -8.50 15.19 11.40
C ASN A 62 -8.29 13.90 10.59
N GLN A 63 -8.83 13.81 9.38
CA GLN A 63 -8.59 12.70 8.46
C GLN A 63 -7.11 12.58 8.06
N LEU A 64 -6.46 13.70 7.75
CA LEU A 64 -5.05 13.74 7.38
C LEU A 64 -4.17 13.31 8.57
N THR A 65 -4.47 13.81 9.77
CA THR A 65 -3.79 13.40 11.00
C THR A 65 -3.91 11.90 11.24
N SER A 66 -5.12 11.34 11.10
CA SER A 66 -5.33 9.89 11.23
C SER A 66 -4.56 9.07 10.19
N LEU A 67 -4.51 9.54 8.93
CA LEU A 67 -3.76 8.87 7.88
C LEU A 67 -2.26 8.93 8.15
N LEU A 68 -1.77 10.08 8.63
CA LEU A 68 -0.37 10.27 8.99
C LEU A 68 0.03 9.31 10.12
N GLU A 69 -0.77 9.20 11.18
CA GLU A 69 -0.53 8.24 12.27
C GLU A 69 -0.49 6.79 11.77
N GLN A 70 -1.39 6.42 10.85
CA GLN A 70 -1.38 5.10 10.24
C GLN A 70 -0.08 4.86 9.43
N LYS A 71 0.36 5.84 8.64
CA LYS A 71 1.59 5.73 7.85
C LYS A 71 2.84 5.69 8.72
N VAL A 72 2.86 6.41 9.84
CA VAL A 72 3.96 6.31 10.82
C VAL A 72 4.04 4.90 11.39
N LYS A 73 2.90 4.28 11.75
CA LYS A 73 2.86 2.89 12.21
C LYS A 73 3.33 1.90 11.14
N ASP A 74 2.91 2.08 9.89
CA ASP A 74 3.36 1.23 8.77
C ASP A 74 4.87 1.32 8.56
N ILE A 75 5.44 2.54 8.61
CA ILE A 75 6.89 2.76 8.50
C ILE A 75 7.62 2.11 9.67
N GLN A 76 7.13 2.28 10.90
CA GLN A 76 7.72 1.66 12.08
C GLN A 76 7.74 0.13 11.98
N ASN A 77 6.66 -0.48 11.47
CA ASN A 77 6.60 -1.92 11.24
C ASN A 77 7.61 -2.38 10.18
N LYS A 78 7.77 -1.61 9.09
CA LYS A 78 8.78 -1.91 8.06
C LYS A 78 10.20 -1.81 8.58
N ILE A 79 10.51 -0.80 9.41
CA ILE A 79 11.82 -0.66 10.06
C ILE A 79 12.11 -1.89 10.92
N GLN A 80 11.18 -2.29 11.79
CA GLN A 80 11.35 -3.48 12.63
C GLN A 80 11.53 -4.78 11.80
N SER A 81 10.85 -4.88 10.65
CA SER A 81 11.04 -6.02 9.74
C SER A 81 12.42 -6.01 9.08
N ALA A 82 12.94 -4.84 8.71
CA ALA A 82 14.27 -4.68 8.14
C ALA A 82 15.35 -5.04 9.17
N ASP A 83 15.22 -4.58 10.42
CA ASP A 83 16.14 -4.92 11.51
C ASP A 83 16.21 -6.43 11.75
N LYS A 84 15.06 -7.11 11.70
CA LYS A 84 15.01 -8.58 11.80
C LYS A 84 15.72 -9.28 10.63
N GLN A 85 15.67 -8.71 9.42
CA GLN A 85 16.38 -9.26 8.27
C GLN A 85 17.88 -9.02 8.37
N LEU A 86 18.31 -7.83 8.80
CA LEU A 86 19.71 -7.53 9.07
C LEU A 86 20.30 -8.50 10.10
N ALA A 87 19.61 -8.71 11.22
CA ALA A 87 20.06 -9.67 12.23
C ALA A 87 20.21 -11.11 11.70
N ARG A 88 19.35 -11.53 10.76
CA ARG A 88 19.48 -12.84 10.10
C ARG A 88 20.67 -12.89 9.14
N ILE A 89 20.92 -11.80 8.41
CA ILE A 89 22.08 -11.68 7.53
C ILE A 89 23.37 -11.74 8.36
N ASP A 90 23.47 -10.97 9.44
CA ASP A 90 24.64 -10.97 10.32
C ASP A 90 24.93 -12.37 10.88
N GLN A 91 23.88 -13.07 11.35
CA GLN A 91 24.02 -14.46 11.81
C GLN A 91 24.48 -15.42 10.70
N SER A 92 23.97 -15.23 9.47
CA SER A 92 24.39 -16.06 8.32
C SER A 92 25.82 -15.77 7.90
N MET A 93 26.24 -14.50 7.98
CA MET A 93 27.58 -14.04 7.68
C MET A 93 28.59 -14.60 8.70
N GLU A 94 28.27 -14.55 9.98
CA GLU A 94 29.10 -15.13 11.04
C GLU A 94 29.32 -16.63 10.84
N LYS A 95 28.24 -17.39 10.57
CA LYS A 95 28.34 -18.82 10.24
C LYS A 95 29.18 -19.08 8.99
N SER A 96 29.06 -18.22 7.98
CA SER A 96 29.83 -18.36 6.74
C SER A 96 31.31 -18.08 6.97
N LEU A 97 31.64 -17.13 7.85
CA LEU A 97 33.02 -16.86 8.26
C LEU A 97 33.61 -18.01 9.08
N GLU A 98 32.84 -18.60 9.99
CA GLU A 98 33.27 -19.80 10.72
C GLU A 98 33.56 -20.96 9.78
N VAL A 99 32.67 -21.21 8.82
CA VAL A 99 32.84 -22.25 7.81
C VAL A 99 34.05 -21.95 6.93
N ALA A 100 34.21 -20.71 6.47
CA ALA A 100 35.37 -20.29 5.68
C ALA A 100 36.68 -20.48 6.46
N LYS A 101 36.71 -20.17 7.75
CA LYS A 101 37.86 -20.40 8.62
C LYS A 101 38.20 -21.89 8.74
N ILE A 102 37.18 -22.73 8.92
CA ILE A 102 37.37 -24.20 8.93
C ILE A 102 37.95 -24.70 7.61
N PHE A 103 37.51 -24.15 6.47
CA PHE A 103 38.03 -24.54 5.16
C PHE A 103 39.44 -24.01 4.89
N GLN A 104 39.77 -22.79 5.32
CA GLN A 104 41.15 -22.29 5.25
C GLN A 104 42.12 -23.14 6.09
N ASP A 105 41.71 -23.55 7.29
CA ASP A 105 42.56 -24.35 8.18
C ASP A 105 42.70 -25.83 7.71
N ARG A 106 41.70 -26.35 6.99
CA ARG A 106 41.61 -27.78 6.64
C ARG A 106 42.03 -28.12 5.22
N ILE A 107 42.17 -27.14 4.33
CA ILE A 107 42.71 -27.36 2.99
C ILE A 107 44.24 -27.30 3.10
N PRO A 108 44.97 -28.43 2.95
CA PRO A 108 46.43 -28.41 2.95
C PRO A 108 46.92 -27.73 1.66
N HIS A 109 47.06 -26.40 1.71
CA HIS A 109 47.45 -25.59 0.57
C HIS A 109 48.84 -26.00 0.03
N GLU A 110 49.74 -26.44 0.91
CA GLU A 110 51.05 -26.99 0.51
C GLU A 110 50.91 -28.29 -0.29
N GLU A 111 50.04 -29.21 0.14
CA GLU A 111 49.82 -30.48 -0.56
C GLU A 111 49.18 -30.26 -1.93
N ILE A 112 48.25 -29.30 -2.06
CA ILE A 112 47.67 -28.94 -3.36
C ILE A 112 48.74 -28.36 -4.28
N LEU A 113 49.65 -27.53 -3.77
CA LEU A 113 50.72 -26.94 -4.56
C LEU A 113 51.74 -27.99 -5.01
N GLU A 114 52.10 -28.95 -4.14
CA GLU A 114 52.93 -30.10 -4.49
C GLU A 114 52.27 -31.01 -5.53
N ARG A 115 50.96 -31.27 -5.37
CA ARG A 115 50.18 -32.03 -6.37
C ARG A 115 50.15 -31.31 -7.71
N GLN A 116 49.90 -30.00 -7.74
CA GLN A 116 49.93 -29.21 -8.97
C GLN A 116 51.28 -29.29 -9.67
N ASN A 117 52.38 -29.11 -8.93
CA ASN A 117 53.71 -29.25 -9.52
C ASN A 117 53.92 -30.66 -10.09
N THR A 118 53.49 -31.70 -9.37
CA THR A 118 53.59 -33.09 -9.83
C THR A 118 52.79 -33.33 -11.11
N ILE A 119 51.56 -32.78 -11.26
CA ILE A 119 50.78 -32.89 -12.50
C ILE A 119 51.55 -32.33 -13.69
N LYS A 120 52.21 -31.18 -13.53
CA LYS A 120 52.98 -30.53 -14.60
C LYS A 120 54.14 -31.42 -15.07
N TYR A 121 54.89 -31.98 -14.13
CA TYR A 121 55.98 -32.92 -14.45
C TYR A 121 55.48 -34.20 -15.10
N VAL A 122 54.34 -34.74 -14.66
CA VAL A 122 53.71 -35.93 -15.26
C VAL A 122 53.21 -35.64 -16.68
N LYS A 123 52.56 -34.48 -16.91
CA LYS A 123 52.11 -34.02 -18.24
C LYS A 123 53.30 -33.87 -19.18
N ALA A 124 54.35 -33.17 -18.76
CA ALA A 124 55.60 -33.03 -19.51
C ALA A 124 56.25 -34.37 -19.85
N ALA A 125 56.25 -35.33 -18.92
CA ALA A 125 56.81 -36.65 -19.14
C ALA A 125 55.97 -37.51 -20.10
N ARG A 126 54.64 -37.43 -20.05
CA ARG A 126 53.75 -38.08 -21.03
C ARG A 126 53.98 -37.54 -22.44
N MET A 127 54.03 -36.22 -22.57
CA MET A 127 54.30 -35.55 -23.84
C MET A 127 55.68 -35.91 -24.43
N ALA A 128 56.70 -35.95 -23.58
CA ALA A 128 58.05 -36.39 -23.96
C ALA A 128 58.08 -37.83 -24.46
N HIS A 129 57.37 -38.74 -23.79
CA HIS A 129 57.31 -40.15 -24.18
C HIS A 129 56.54 -40.37 -25.49
N GLN A 130 55.54 -39.54 -25.78
CA GLN A 130 54.87 -39.49 -27.08
C GLN A 130 55.78 -39.01 -28.22
N GLY A 131 56.99 -38.52 -27.90
CA GLY A 131 58.00 -38.09 -28.85
C GLY A 131 57.89 -36.63 -29.28
N MET A 132 57.14 -35.81 -28.54
CA MET A 132 57.00 -34.37 -28.84
C MET A 132 58.32 -33.62 -28.63
N GLY A 133 58.51 -32.55 -29.42
CA GLY A 133 59.71 -31.73 -29.35
C GLY A 133 59.80 -30.94 -28.05
N VAL A 134 61.02 -30.62 -27.60
CA VAL A 134 61.25 -29.79 -26.39
C VAL A 134 60.53 -28.43 -26.47
N GLU A 135 60.49 -27.83 -27.66
CA GLU A 135 59.81 -26.55 -27.90
C GLU A 135 58.27 -26.67 -27.85
N GLU A 136 57.72 -27.81 -28.27
CA GLU A 136 56.27 -28.08 -28.25
C GLU A 136 55.81 -28.32 -26.80
N ILE A 137 56.60 -29.08 -26.03
CA ILE A 137 56.35 -29.29 -24.59
C ILE A 137 56.44 -27.96 -23.82
N ALA A 138 57.37 -27.07 -24.19
CA ALA A 138 57.48 -25.75 -23.58
C ALA A 138 56.29 -24.83 -23.90
N ALA A 139 55.65 -25.01 -25.06
CA ALA A 139 54.44 -24.28 -25.41
C ALA A 139 53.22 -24.77 -24.61
N GLU A 140 53.09 -26.08 -24.38
CA GLU A 140 51.97 -26.68 -23.63
C GLU A 140 52.18 -26.73 -22.11
N CYS A 141 53.41 -26.54 -21.62
CA CYS A 141 53.76 -26.47 -20.20
C CYS A 141 54.68 -25.27 -19.93
N PRO A 142 54.16 -24.03 -20.02
CA PRO A 142 54.96 -22.81 -19.88
C PRO A 142 55.54 -22.60 -18.47
N GLU A 143 55.06 -23.36 -17.49
CA GLU A 143 55.47 -23.23 -16.09
C GLU A 143 56.77 -23.97 -15.75
N LEU A 144 57.19 -24.93 -16.59
CA LEU A 144 58.48 -25.61 -16.43
C LEU A 144 59.60 -24.82 -17.12
N SER A 145 60.79 -24.79 -16.51
CA SER A 145 61.95 -24.20 -17.17
C SER A 145 62.42 -25.09 -18.33
N ARG A 146 62.97 -24.46 -19.37
CA ARG A 146 63.47 -25.17 -20.56
C ARG A 146 64.48 -26.28 -20.21
N GLY A 147 65.32 -26.07 -19.20
CA GLY A 147 66.29 -27.08 -18.75
C GLY A 147 65.64 -28.29 -18.09
N GLU A 148 64.54 -28.11 -17.34
CA GLU A 148 63.77 -29.22 -16.78
C GLU A 148 63.07 -30.02 -17.87
N ILE A 149 62.49 -29.33 -18.87
CA ILE A 149 61.84 -29.99 -20.00
C ILE A 149 62.86 -30.82 -20.80
N GLU A 150 64.05 -30.28 -21.08
CA GLU A 150 65.13 -31.03 -21.74
C GLU A 150 65.55 -32.28 -20.96
N PHE A 151 65.61 -32.17 -19.63
CA PHE A 151 65.91 -33.30 -18.76
C PHE A 151 64.81 -34.36 -18.79
N ILE A 152 63.54 -33.95 -18.63
CA ILE A 152 62.38 -34.84 -18.67
C ILE A 152 62.29 -35.53 -20.03
N ALA A 153 62.49 -34.77 -21.11
CA ALA A 153 62.51 -35.28 -22.47
C ALA A 153 63.61 -36.31 -22.68
N LYS A 154 64.82 -36.09 -22.14
CA LYS A 154 65.93 -37.04 -22.25
C LYS A 154 65.71 -38.32 -21.43
N VAL A 155 65.12 -38.20 -20.24
CA VAL A 155 64.94 -39.32 -19.32
C VAL A 155 63.76 -40.21 -19.71
N ASN A 156 62.67 -39.63 -20.22
CA ASN A 156 61.43 -40.36 -20.52
C ASN A 156 61.26 -40.72 -22.01
N ARG A 157 62.24 -40.39 -22.87
CA ARG A 157 62.16 -40.64 -24.32
C ARG A 157 62.01 -42.12 -24.66
N ASP A 158 62.81 -42.96 -24.02
CA ASP A 158 62.92 -44.37 -24.37
C ASP A 158 62.04 -45.24 -23.45
N GLN A 159 61.84 -44.82 -22.21
CA GLN A 159 61.02 -45.53 -21.23
C GLN A 159 60.41 -44.52 -20.25
N LEU A 160 59.07 -44.54 -20.11
CA LEU A 160 58.36 -43.74 -19.11
C LEU A 160 58.79 -44.24 -17.71
N MET A 161 59.31 -43.35 -16.87
CA MET A 161 59.84 -43.72 -15.55
C MET A 161 58.75 -44.09 -14.52
N PHE A 162 57.48 -43.83 -14.84
CA PHE A 162 56.33 -44.18 -14.00
C PHE A 162 55.31 -45.02 -14.77
N CYS A 163 54.56 -45.84 -14.04
CA CYS A 163 53.45 -46.61 -14.62
C CYS A 163 52.18 -45.75 -14.60
N GLU A 164 51.56 -45.55 -15.75
CA GLU A 164 50.34 -44.73 -15.86
C GLU A 164 49.19 -45.25 -14.98
N GLU A 165 49.09 -46.57 -14.82
CA GLU A 165 48.08 -47.21 -13.96
C GLU A 165 48.34 -47.03 -12.46
N SER A 166 49.56 -46.64 -12.06
CA SER A 166 49.92 -46.43 -10.64
C SER A 166 49.74 -44.99 -10.18
N LEU A 167 49.41 -44.08 -11.11
CA LEU A 167 49.19 -42.69 -10.78
C LEU A 167 47.84 -42.51 -10.07
N PRO A 168 47.78 -41.70 -9.00
CA PRO A 168 46.53 -41.32 -8.38
C PRO A 168 45.57 -40.65 -9.39
N GLU A 169 44.27 -40.83 -9.20
CA GLU A 169 43.22 -40.34 -10.13
C GLU A 169 43.33 -38.84 -10.42
N TRP A 170 43.78 -38.02 -9.45
CA TRP A 170 43.95 -36.58 -9.64
C TRP A 170 45.02 -36.19 -10.66
N ALA A 171 46.00 -37.05 -10.92
CA ALA A 171 47.03 -36.83 -11.94
C ALA A 171 46.56 -37.21 -13.35
N ASN A 172 45.45 -37.95 -13.45
CA ASN A 172 44.85 -38.37 -14.72
C ASN A 172 43.78 -37.38 -15.21
N THR A 173 43.26 -36.52 -14.33
CA THR A 173 42.34 -35.45 -14.72
C THR A 173 43.11 -34.35 -15.42
N GLU A 174 42.91 -34.19 -16.73
CA GLU A 174 43.33 -33.00 -17.46
C GLU A 174 42.53 -31.81 -16.92
N ILE A 175 43.12 -31.07 -15.98
CA ILE A 175 42.51 -29.86 -15.44
C ILE A 175 42.45 -28.85 -16.59
N PRO A 176 41.25 -28.43 -17.03
CA PRO A 176 41.13 -27.41 -18.07
C PRO A 176 41.86 -26.15 -17.61
N GLU A 177 42.84 -25.69 -18.39
CA GLU A 177 43.69 -24.55 -18.04
C GLU A 177 42.90 -23.24 -17.81
N GLU A 178 41.63 -23.20 -18.23
CA GLU A 178 40.74 -22.04 -18.09
C GLU A 178 40.07 -21.91 -16.71
N GLU A 179 39.98 -22.96 -15.89
CA GLU A 179 39.25 -22.90 -14.61
C GLU A 179 40.12 -22.53 -13.39
N PHE A 180 41.44 -22.45 -13.53
CA PHE A 180 42.37 -22.36 -12.39
C PHE A 180 43.33 -21.16 -12.41
N SER A 181 42.99 -20.09 -13.14
CA SER A 181 43.72 -18.83 -12.93
C SER A 181 43.48 -18.32 -11.50
N VAL A 182 44.50 -18.48 -10.66
CA VAL A 182 44.62 -17.94 -9.29
C VAL A 182 44.42 -16.40 -9.24
N SER A 183 44.40 -15.76 -10.41
CA SER A 183 43.97 -14.39 -10.64
C SER A 183 42.56 -14.08 -10.13
N SER A 184 41.66 -15.06 -10.05
CA SER A 184 40.28 -14.84 -9.56
C SER A 184 40.14 -14.84 -8.02
N LEU A 185 41.18 -15.22 -7.27
CA LEU A 185 41.16 -15.19 -5.79
C LEU A 185 41.90 -13.99 -5.20
N ASN A 186 42.79 -13.33 -5.96
CA ASN A 186 43.43 -12.08 -5.53
C ASN A 186 42.55 -10.84 -5.71
N GLU A 187 41.43 -10.94 -6.43
CA GLU A 187 40.47 -9.84 -6.62
C GLU A 187 39.36 -9.81 -5.54
N MET A 188 39.62 -10.34 -4.35
CA MET A 188 38.72 -10.19 -3.19
C MET A 188 39.39 -9.49 -2.00
N GLY A 189 40.69 -9.18 -2.09
CA GLY A 189 41.49 -8.56 -1.02
C GLY A 189 41.76 -7.06 -1.16
N GLU A 190 41.49 -6.44 -2.32
CA GLU A 190 41.64 -5.00 -2.54
C GLU A 190 40.33 -4.33 -2.96
N THR A 191 39.31 -4.36 -2.10
CA THR A 191 38.26 -3.32 -2.17
C THR A 191 38.84 -2.00 -1.67
N LYS A 192 39.71 -1.38 -2.49
CA LYS A 192 40.05 0.03 -2.33
C LYS A 192 38.79 0.84 -2.57
N PHE A 193 38.36 1.51 -1.51
CA PHE A 193 37.24 2.43 -1.41
C PHE A 193 37.44 3.74 -2.22
N SER A 194 37.96 3.68 -3.45
CA SER A 194 38.26 4.91 -4.20
C SER A 194 38.39 4.70 -5.71
N ALA A 195 37.26 4.49 -6.38
CA ALA A 195 36.99 5.04 -7.72
C ALA A 195 35.48 4.86 -7.99
N PRO A 196 34.74 5.93 -8.34
CA PRO A 196 33.36 5.75 -8.78
C PRO A 196 33.42 4.99 -10.10
N LEU A 197 32.89 3.77 -10.08
CA LEU A 197 32.68 2.90 -11.24
C LEU A 197 32.04 3.71 -12.38
N GLN A 198 32.85 4.09 -13.37
CA GLN A 198 32.35 4.31 -14.72
C GLN A 198 31.93 2.95 -15.24
N ARG A 199 30.68 2.57 -14.93
CA ARG A 199 29.99 1.47 -15.59
C ARG A 199 29.92 1.79 -17.06
N GLU A 200 30.60 0.99 -17.89
CA GLU A 200 30.35 0.96 -19.32
C GLU A 200 28.88 0.62 -19.58
N GLY A 201 28.18 1.55 -20.23
CA GLY A 201 27.14 1.23 -21.21
C GLY A 201 25.83 0.60 -20.74
N THR A 202 25.49 0.53 -19.45
CA THR A 202 24.09 0.24 -19.08
C THR A 202 23.25 1.49 -19.35
N ASP A 203 22.41 1.41 -20.37
CA ASP A 203 21.49 2.47 -20.81
C ASP A 203 20.49 2.81 -19.68
N TYR A 204 20.85 3.76 -18.83
CA TYR A 204 20.04 4.22 -17.69
C TYR A 204 18.73 4.91 -18.12
N SER A 205 18.52 5.13 -19.41
CA SER A 205 17.27 5.66 -19.95
C SER A 205 16.08 4.75 -19.65
N ALA A 206 16.26 3.43 -19.61
CA ALA A 206 15.21 2.47 -19.30
C ALA A 206 14.85 2.39 -17.81
N VAL A 207 15.76 2.78 -16.90
CA VAL A 207 15.50 2.77 -15.44
C VAL A 207 14.69 4.00 -15.00
N PHE A 208 14.73 5.08 -15.79
CA PHE A 208 13.91 6.28 -15.60
C PHE A 208 12.73 6.38 -16.57
N GLU A 209 12.46 5.34 -17.39
CA GLU A 209 11.17 5.26 -18.06
C GLU A 209 10.10 5.10 -16.97
N VAL A 210 9.46 6.23 -16.64
CA VAL A 210 8.26 6.29 -15.82
C VAL A 210 7.34 5.18 -16.33
N PRO A 211 7.01 4.16 -15.50
CA PRO A 211 6.21 3.04 -15.94
C PRO A 211 5.01 3.59 -16.70
N LYS A 212 4.95 3.31 -18.00
CA LYS A 212 3.85 3.76 -18.85
C LYS A 212 2.62 3.12 -18.24
N THR A 213 1.86 3.92 -17.51
CA THR A 213 0.66 3.47 -16.83
C THR A 213 -0.24 2.87 -17.91
N ASP A 214 -0.52 1.57 -17.79
CA ASP A 214 -1.34 0.86 -18.76
C ASP A 214 -2.66 1.63 -18.90
N GLN A 215 -2.82 2.33 -20.03
CA GLN A 215 -4.00 3.16 -20.28
C GLN A 215 -5.28 2.32 -20.22
N GLU A 216 -5.16 1.01 -20.46
CA GLU A 216 -6.25 0.05 -20.32
C GLU A 216 -6.64 -0.19 -18.86
N ALA A 217 -5.66 -0.25 -17.95
CA ALA A 217 -5.92 -0.38 -16.51
C ALA A 217 -6.57 0.90 -15.95
N LEU A 218 -6.14 2.08 -16.41
CA LEU A 218 -6.75 3.36 -16.05
C LEU A 218 -8.19 3.50 -16.57
N LYS A 219 -8.47 3.00 -17.79
CA LYS A 219 -9.84 2.95 -18.31
C LYS A 219 -10.73 2.01 -17.49
N LYS A 220 -10.25 0.80 -17.18
CA LYS A 220 -10.98 -0.14 -16.30
C LYS A 220 -11.24 0.45 -14.91
N LEU A 221 -10.27 1.14 -14.33
CA LEU A 221 -10.42 1.83 -13.04
C LEU A 221 -11.45 2.97 -13.14
N GLY A 222 -11.43 3.75 -14.23
CA GLY A 222 -12.39 4.81 -14.48
C GLY A 222 -13.82 4.30 -14.66
N ASP A 223 -13.99 3.20 -15.40
CA ASP A 223 -15.29 2.56 -15.61
C ASP A 223 -15.83 1.96 -14.30
N ALA A 224 -14.97 1.30 -13.51
CA ALA A 224 -15.32 0.79 -12.19
C ALA A 224 -15.72 1.91 -11.22
N PHE A 225 -14.98 3.02 -11.21
CA PHE A 225 -15.31 4.19 -10.40
C PHE A 225 -16.65 4.81 -10.81
N LYS A 226 -16.89 4.95 -12.12
CA LYS A 226 -18.15 5.49 -12.64
C LYS A 226 -19.34 4.59 -12.32
N ALA A 227 -19.15 3.26 -12.37
CA ALA A 227 -20.15 2.30 -11.94
C ALA A 227 -20.47 2.46 -10.44
N ALA A 228 -19.45 2.57 -9.59
CA ALA A 228 -19.63 2.78 -8.15
C ALA A 228 -20.34 4.10 -7.83
N CYS A 229 -20.02 5.20 -8.54
CA CYS A 229 -20.73 6.46 -8.36
C CYS A 229 -22.21 6.39 -8.76
N ASN A 230 -22.53 5.65 -9.84
CA ASN A 230 -23.92 5.45 -10.23
C ASN A 230 -24.67 4.59 -9.21
N GLU A 231 -24.04 3.56 -8.66
CA GLU A 231 -24.64 2.71 -7.62
C GLU A 231 -24.95 3.50 -6.34
N VAL A 232 -24.03 4.35 -5.89
CA VAL A 232 -24.27 5.24 -4.73
C VAL A 232 -25.41 6.21 -5.03
N LYS A 233 -25.47 6.77 -6.24
CA LYS A 233 -26.54 7.69 -6.63
C LYS A 233 -27.90 6.99 -6.68
N GLU A 234 -27.97 5.76 -7.17
CA GLU A 234 -29.19 4.94 -7.15
C GLU A 234 -29.61 4.59 -5.72
N GLN A 235 -28.65 4.29 -4.83
CA GLN A 235 -28.94 4.08 -3.41
C GLN A 235 -29.45 5.34 -2.71
N ASP A 236 -28.88 6.51 -3.00
CA ASP A 236 -29.33 7.78 -2.46
C ASP A 236 -30.74 8.13 -2.97
N GLU A 237 -31.02 7.91 -4.26
CA GLU A 237 -32.36 8.10 -4.83
C GLU A 237 -33.38 7.14 -4.20
N ALA A 238 -33.00 5.88 -3.96
CA ALA A 238 -33.84 4.91 -3.25
C ALA A 238 -34.06 5.27 -1.77
N ALA A 239 -33.02 5.76 -1.09
CA ALA A 239 -33.10 6.26 0.29
C ALA A 239 -33.99 7.51 0.39
N GLN A 240 -33.93 8.38 -0.61
CA GLN A 240 -34.76 9.59 -0.65
C GLN A 240 -36.23 9.27 -0.99
N GLN A 241 -36.48 8.30 -1.87
CA GLN A 241 -37.84 7.79 -2.12
C GLN A 241 -38.43 7.12 -0.87
N THR A 242 -37.66 6.32 -0.14
CA THR A 242 -38.12 5.72 1.12
C THR A 242 -38.37 6.77 2.20
N ALA A 243 -37.53 7.80 2.33
CA ALA A 243 -37.76 8.92 3.23
C ALA A 243 -39.03 9.71 2.88
N ASN A 244 -39.29 9.95 1.59
CA ASN A 244 -40.52 10.59 1.12
C ASN A 244 -41.77 9.74 1.40
N ASN A 245 -41.66 8.42 1.28
CA ASN A 245 -42.77 7.51 1.62
C ASN A 245 -43.04 7.47 3.13
N VAL A 246 -41.99 7.51 3.97
CA VAL A 246 -42.14 7.52 5.43
C VAL A 246 -42.71 8.86 5.92
N SER A 247 -42.29 9.99 5.35
CA SER A 247 -42.87 11.29 5.69
C SER A 247 -44.33 11.42 5.26
N ALA A 248 -44.70 10.86 4.10
CA ALA A 248 -46.09 10.72 3.69
C ALA A 248 -46.90 9.87 4.69
N LEU A 249 -46.35 8.76 5.17
CA LEU A 249 -47.02 7.90 6.15
C LEU A 249 -47.16 8.58 7.52
N PHE A 250 -46.15 9.35 7.94
CA PHE A 250 -46.20 10.12 9.19
C PHE A 250 -47.23 11.25 9.14
N SER A 251 -47.35 11.96 8.02
CA SER A 251 -48.37 13.00 7.83
C SER A 251 -49.80 12.44 7.78
N VAL A 252 -49.99 11.25 7.21
CA VAL A 252 -51.28 10.53 7.27
C VAL A 252 -51.62 10.16 8.71
N THR A 253 -50.63 9.67 9.48
CA THR A 253 -50.83 9.28 10.88
C THR A 253 -51.12 10.48 11.78
N GLN A 254 -50.46 11.63 11.55
CA GLN A 254 -50.76 12.88 12.28
C GLN A 254 -52.17 13.40 11.97
N ASN A 255 -52.63 13.34 10.72
CA ASN A 255 -54.00 13.73 10.37
C ASN A 255 -55.05 12.80 11.00
N ILE A 256 -54.79 11.49 11.07
CA ILE A 256 -55.68 10.54 11.76
C ILE A 256 -55.73 10.84 13.27
N ALA A 257 -54.59 11.12 13.91
CA ALA A 257 -54.53 11.44 15.33
C ALA A 257 -55.23 12.78 15.67
N GLN A 258 -55.10 13.79 14.80
CA GLN A 258 -55.81 15.07 14.97
C GLN A 258 -57.33 14.94 14.79
N ASN A 259 -57.79 14.12 13.85
CA ASN A 259 -59.22 13.83 13.71
C ASN A 259 -59.77 12.98 14.88
N PHE A 260 -58.95 12.14 15.52
CA PHE A 260 -59.39 11.34 16.66
C PHE A 260 -59.46 12.11 17.99
N LEU A 261 -58.70 13.20 18.15
CA LEU A 261 -58.71 14.04 19.35
C LEU A 261 -59.66 15.25 19.24
N GLY A 262 -60.22 15.50 18.05
CA GLY A 262 -61.01 16.70 17.75
C GLY A 262 -62.53 16.58 17.82
N GLU A 263 -63.13 15.38 17.80
CA GLU A 263 -64.59 15.25 17.66
C GLU A 263 -65.30 14.50 18.79
N LYS A 264 -66.28 15.21 19.36
CA LYS A 264 -67.33 14.79 20.28
C LYS A 264 -68.14 13.64 19.67
N PRO A 265 -68.55 12.61 20.44
CA PRO A 265 -69.14 11.39 19.88
C PRO A 265 -70.55 11.66 19.35
N VAL A 266 -70.78 11.39 18.07
CA VAL A 266 -72.11 11.13 17.53
C VAL A 266 -72.08 9.81 16.75
N ALA A 267 -73.14 9.05 16.94
CA ALA A 267 -73.23 7.62 16.69
C ALA A 267 -73.31 7.20 15.21
N ALA A 268 -72.82 5.97 14.99
CA ALA A 268 -73.29 4.95 14.02
C ALA A 268 -73.03 5.17 12.52
N THR A 269 -72.21 4.31 11.91
CA THR A 269 -72.62 3.07 11.21
C THR A 269 -71.41 2.31 10.62
N PRO A 270 -71.45 0.97 10.51
CA PRO A 270 -70.37 0.16 9.97
C PRO A 270 -70.60 -0.18 8.49
N THR A 271 -69.59 -0.01 7.65
CA THR A 271 -69.57 -0.63 6.31
C THR A 271 -68.26 -1.39 6.14
N ALA A 272 -68.44 -2.69 5.89
CA ALA A 272 -67.41 -3.69 5.73
C ALA A 272 -66.81 -3.72 4.32
N ALA A 273 -65.70 -4.48 4.24
CA ALA A 273 -65.12 -5.16 3.07
C ALA A 273 -63.91 -4.47 2.37
N PRO A 274 -63.06 -5.25 1.68
CA PRO A 274 -62.24 -6.31 2.25
C PRO A 274 -60.75 -6.23 1.86
N ILE A 275 -59.96 -6.97 2.63
CA ILE A 275 -58.56 -7.30 2.46
C ILE A 275 -58.30 -7.96 1.09
N ALA A 276 -57.46 -7.33 0.26
CA ALA A 276 -56.84 -7.98 -0.90
C ALA A 276 -55.41 -8.40 -0.54
N LYS A 277 -55.21 -9.71 -0.38
CA LYS A 277 -53.91 -10.37 -0.33
C LYS A 277 -53.28 -10.35 -1.71
N THR A 278 -52.06 -9.84 -1.82
CA THR A 278 -51.14 -10.18 -2.93
C THR A 278 -49.75 -10.41 -2.36
N LYS A 279 -49.38 -11.70 -2.24
CA LYS A 279 -48.00 -12.15 -2.32
C LYS A 279 -47.48 -11.82 -3.74
N PRO A 280 -46.19 -11.50 -3.87
CA PRO A 280 -45.35 -12.51 -4.48
C PRO A 280 -44.09 -12.83 -3.68
N LEU A 281 -43.84 -14.13 -3.65
CA LEU A 281 -42.59 -14.78 -3.31
C LEU A 281 -41.55 -14.37 -4.36
N ASN A 282 -40.43 -13.77 -3.96
CA ASN A 282 -39.20 -14.00 -4.71
C ASN A 282 -38.00 -13.95 -3.75
N SER A 283 -37.39 -15.12 -3.60
CA SER A 283 -36.18 -15.34 -2.83
C SER A 283 -35.00 -14.75 -3.60
N ASN A 284 -34.35 -13.73 -3.03
CA ASN A 284 -32.93 -13.53 -3.26
C ASN A 284 -32.26 -13.38 -1.89
N LYS A 285 -31.31 -14.27 -1.61
CA LYS A 285 -30.61 -14.36 -0.34
C LYS A 285 -29.66 -13.17 -0.21
N GLU A 286 -30.14 -12.08 0.39
CA GLU A 286 -29.28 -11.03 0.91
C GLU A 286 -28.52 -11.55 2.13
N GLY A 287 -27.21 -11.32 2.11
CA GLY A 287 -26.29 -11.67 3.19
C GLY A 287 -26.62 -10.91 4.46
N VAL A 288 -27.30 -11.59 5.38
CA VAL A 288 -27.38 -11.15 6.77
C VAL A 288 -25.96 -11.14 7.34
N VAL A 289 -25.34 -9.97 7.38
CA VAL A 289 -24.10 -9.74 8.13
C VAL A 289 -24.44 -9.91 9.60
N ARG A 290 -24.08 -11.07 10.16
CA ARG A 290 -24.16 -11.30 11.60
C ARG A 290 -23.10 -10.44 12.30
N PRO A 291 -23.41 -9.80 13.42
CA PRO A 291 -22.40 -9.10 14.21
C PRO A 291 -21.31 -10.08 14.65
N VAL A 292 -20.06 -9.69 14.43
CA VAL A 292 -18.86 -10.45 14.82
C VAL A 292 -18.82 -10.51 16.34
N ALA A 293 -19.16 -11.66 16.91
CA ALA A 293 -18.90 -11.95 18.30
C ALA A 293 -17.43 -12.34 18.45
N PHE A 294 -16.63 -11.46 19.07
CA PHE A 294 -15.26 -11.79 19.44
C PHE A 294 -15.27 -12.87 20.51
N ARG A 295 -15.00 -14.11 20.10
CA ARG A 295 -14.70 -15.18 21.05
C ARG A 295 -13.28 -14.95 21.57
N ARG A 296 -13.11 -14.81 22.89
CA ARG A 296 -11.77 -14.83 23.49
C ARG A 296 -11.15 -16.21 23.21
N ILE A 297 -9.98 -16.20 22.58
CA ILE A 297 -9.18 -17.40 22.36
C ILE A 297 -8.74 -17.88 23.74
N ASP A 298 -9.14 -19.10 24.09
CA ASP A 298 -8.76 -19.73 25.35
C ASP A 298 -7.52 -20.59 25.05
N MET A 299 -6.35 -20.06 25.39
CA MET A 299 -5.03 -20.61 25.04
C MET A 299 -4.79 -22.05 25.52
N THR A 300 -5.66 -22.58 26.38
CA THR A 300 -5.55 -23.94 26.94
C THR A 300 -6.31 -25.00 26.13
N LYS A 301 -7.24 -24.61 25.25
CA LYS A 301 -8.09 -25.57 24.51
C LYS A 301 -7.89 -25.57 23.00
N ASP A 302 -7.38 -24.48 22.43
CA ASP A 302 -7.27 -24.31 20.98
C ASP A 302 -5.86 -24.61 20.43
N LEU A 303 -4.99 -25.25 21.23
CA LEU A 303 -3.57 -25.52 20.92
C LEU A 303 -3.20 -27.02 20.96
N GLU A 304 -4.18 -27.92 20.96
CA GLU A 304 -3.98 -29.36 20.71
C GLU A 304 -4.29 -29.73 19.25
#